data_AF-A0A520BG08-F1
#
_entry.id   AF-A0A520BG08-F1
#
_cell.length_a   1.000
_cell.length_b   1.000
_cell.length_c   1.000
_cell.angle_alpha   90.00
_cell.angle_beta   90.00
_cell.angle_gamma   90.00
#
_symmetry.space_group_name_H-M   'P 1'
#
loop_
_entity.id
_entity.type
_entity.pdbx_description
1 polymer ?
#
loop_
_entity_poly.entity_id
_entity_poly.type
_entity_poly.pdbx_seq_one_letter_code
_entity_poly.pdbx_strand_id
1 'polypeptide(L)'
;LHHRPNELSGGQQQRVSIARALMNGGQIILADEPTGALDSASGAEMLRLLKELNERGHTIILVTHDAAVASHARRVIELRDGKVVADNGTPAGHVPPSELPSDAPPVKQVGWLGRWAVQWREAVATALLALRSNRLRTALSMLGISIGIASVVSIVALTTAARDSIESNVASMMSGRIPVWSGNPSLPPGVQAKPFRPNEIDSLRALEGVRGITLNRQMQLTAHHRSRDATMQAVAADANTLKGRKLKLVQGRYFGAMDFDADSQVLVLDEKARDALFKAGESPLGQVVLLQLGGGPPVGQWVPPTAALPFTVIGVAAADGSAISFSGGMSQLYLPNTTFSRKLESRAEVWSFDVQLDTRVPPQQVREHVIHRLKALHGREDFSSFNAEEEFRKFQSITSAMAAVFAGVAAISLLVGGVGVMNIMLVSVSERTREIGIRMAVGARQGDVRLQFLIEAVVLCCLGGLVGVALSWLAAQGLNAVQKQVVVVVSWAALGVAFAVSSLVGLVFGTLPARRAAALSPVDALARE
;
A
#
# COMPACT_ATOMS: atom_id res chain seq x y z
N LEU A 1 -25.87 -36.83 -12.22
CA LEU A 1 -25.78 -36.44 -13.64
C LEU A 1 -24.73 -35.34 -13.75
N HIS A 2 -23.66 -35.55 -14.53
CA HIS A 2 -22.57 -34.57 -14.70
C HIS A 2 -22.52 -33.97 -16.13
N HIS A 3 -23.46 -34.35 -16.99
CA HIS A 3 -23.49 -33.91 -18.38
C HIS A 3 -24.00 -32.47 -18.51
N ARG A 4 -23.36 -31.71 -19.39
CA ARG A 4 -23.78 -30.35 -19.80
C ARG A 4 -24.87 -30.43 -20.87
N PRO A 5 -25.65 -29.35 -21.12
CA PRO A 5 -26.73 -29.37 -22.10
C PRO A 5 -26.28 -29.81 -23.51
N ASN A 6 -25.09 -29.40 -23.92
CA ASN A 6 -24.49 -29.76 -25.21
C ASN A 6 -24.04 -31.23 -25.31
N GLU A 7 -24.11 -32.00 -24.21
CA GLU A 7 -23.76 -33.42 -24.14
C GLU A 7 -25.02 -34.32 -24.09
N LEU A 8 -26.22 -33.73 -24.17
CA LEU A 8 -27.51 -34.42 -24.08
C LEU A 8 -28.25 -34.40 -25.42
N SER A 9 -28.97 -35.49 -25.74
CA SER A 9 -29.89 -35.52 -26.90
C SER A 9 -31.08 -34.58 -26.71
N GLY A 10 -31.77 -34.20 -27.79
CA GLY A 10 -32.95 -33.32 -27.73
C GLY A 10 -34.01 -33.81 -26.73
N GLY A 11 -34.38 -35.09 -26.80
CA GLY A 11 -35.32 -35.71 -25.84
C GLY A 11 -34.84 -35.69 -24.38
N GLN A 12 -33.53 -35.83 -24.16
CA GLN A 12 -32.96 -35.68 -22.81
C GLN A 12 -33.03 -34.23 -22.32
N GLN A 13 -32.75 -33.24 -23.18
CA GLN A 13 -32.86 -31.82 -22.84
C GLN A 13 -34.31 -31.42 -22.53
N GLN A 14 -35.29 -31.91 -23.30
CA GLN A 14 -36.73 -31.71 -23.01
C GLN A 14 -37.07 -32.21 -21.60
N ARG A 15 -36.64 -33.44 -21.26
CA ARG A 15 -36.88 -34.02 -19.92
C ARG A 15 -36.25 -33.20 -18.80
N VAL A 16 -35.06 -32.64 -19.01
CA VAL A 16 -34.45 -31.71 -18.06
C VAL A 16 -35.28 -30.43 -17.92
N SER A 17 -35.85 -29.90 -19.00
CA SER A 17 -36.74 -28.73 -18.95
C SER A 17 -38.02 -29.01 -18.15
N ILE A 18 -38.60 -30.21 -18.28
CA ILE A 18 -39.78 -30.63 -17.50
C ILE A 18 -39.42 -30.78 -16.03
N ALA A 19 -38.31 -31.45 -15.71
CA ALA A 19 -37.83 -31.58 -14.34
C ALA A 19 -37.64 -30.19 -13.69
N ARG A 20 -37.12 -29.22 -14.46
CA ARG A 20 -37.02 -27.82 -14.03
C ARG A 20 -38.39 -27.17 -13.78
N ALA A 21 -39.39 -27.40 -14.64
CA ALA A 21 -40.74 -26.87 -14.46
C ALA A 21 -41.43 -27.45 -13.20
N LEU A 22 -41.20 -28.74 -12.92
CA LEU A 22 -41.74 -29.44 -11.75
C LEU A 22 -41.03 -29.09 -10.44
N MET A 23 -39.81 -28.55 -10.49
CA MET A 23 -39.01 -28.25 -9.29
C MET A 23 -39.71 -27.32 -8.29
N ASN A 24 -40.54 -26.39 -8.79
CA ASN A 24 -41.33 -25.46 -7.97
C ASN A 24 -42.76 -25.97 -7.69
N GLY A 25 -43.03 -27.26 -7.93
CA GLY A 25 -44.36 -27.89 -7.81
C GLY A 25 -45.17 -27.89 -9.11
N GLY A 26 -44.83 -27.05 -10.09
CA GLY A 26 -45.37 -27.13 -11.46
C GLY A 26 -46.90 -27.14 -11.58
N GLN A 27 -47.62 -26.36 -10.77
CA GLN A 27 -49.10 -26.34 -10.74
C GLN A 27 -49.69 -26.05 -12.13
N ILE A 28 -49.06 -25.15 -12.87
CA ILE A 28 -49.37 -24.83 -14.27
C ILE A 28 -48.08 -25.04 -15.09
N ILE A 29 -48.18 -25.83 -16.15
CA ILE A 29 -47.10 -26.12 -17.09
C ILE A 29 -47.49 -25.54 -18.44
N LEU A 30 -46.72 -24.54 -18.89
CA LEU A 30 -46.83 -23.98 -20.24
C LEU A 30 -45.82 -24.71 -21.14
N ALA A 31 -46.31 -25.38 -22.17
CA ALA A 31 -45.52 -26.16 -23.10
C ALA A 31 -45.64 -25.58 -24.50
N ASP A 32 -44.64 -24.81 -24.93
CA ASP A 32 -44.57 -24.23 -26.27
C ASP A 32 -43.87 -25.19 -27.22
N GLU A 33 -44.61 -25.71 -28.21
CA GLU A 33 -44.17 -26.72 -29.19
C GLU A 33 -43.35 -27.88 -28.59
N PRO A 34 -43.90 -28.62 -27.60
CA PRO A 34 -43.13 -29.58 -26.81
C PRO A 34 -42.56 -30.74 -27.63
N THR A 35 -43.08 -31.03 -28.83
CA THR A 35 -42.67 -32.12 -29.72
C THR A 35 -41.93 -31.67 -30.98
N GLY A 36 -41.87 -30.38 -31.29
CA GLY A 36 -41.40 -29.89 -32.59
C GLY A 36 -39.92 -30.14 -32.90
N ALA A 37 -39.10 -30.38 -31.88
CA ALA A 37 -37.66 -30.67 -32.01
C ALA A 37 -37.29 -32.13 -31.72
N LEU A 38 -38.27 -33.04 -31.71
CA LEU A 38 -38.12 -34.44 -31.30
C LEU A 38 -38.47 -35.41 -32.44
N ASP A 39 -37.85 -36.58 -32.42
CA ASP A 39 -38.32 -37.71 -33.23
C ASP A 39 -39.67 -38.25 -32.72
N SER A 40 -40.35 -39.06 -33.53
CA SER A 40 -41.70 -39.56 -33.22
C SER A 40 -41.78 -40.39 -31.94
N ALA A 41 -40.75 -41.19 -31.62
CA ALA A 41 -40.72 -42.00 -30.41
C ALA A 41 -40.52 -41.13 -29.16
N SER A 42 -39.56 -40.21 -29.21
CA SER A 42 -39.32 -39.24 -28.13
C SER A 42 -40.50 -38.28 -27.94
N GLY A 43 -41.17 -37.88 -29.02
CA GLY A 43 -42.38 -37.06 -29.00
C GLY A 43 -43.57 -37.76 -28.35
N ALA A 44 -43.79 -39.05 -28.67
CA ALA A 44 -44.84 -39.85 -28.04
C ALA A 44 -44.58 -40.05 -26.53
N GLU A 45 -43.32 -40.29 -26.13
CA GLU A 45 -42.92 -40.39 -24.73
C GLU A 45 -43.21 -39.07 -23.99
N MET A 46 -42.89 -37.93 -24.62
CA MET A 46 -43.13 -36.60 -24.07
C MET A 46 -44.63 -36.32 -23.85
N LEU A 47 -45.48 -36.62 -24.84
CA LEU A 47 -46.92 -36.47 -24.70
C LEU A 47 -47.51 -37.39 -23.62
N ARG A 48 -46.98 -38.62 -23.50
CA ARG A 48 -47.37 -39.55 -22.44
C ARG A 48 -47.07 -38.96 -21.06
N LEU A 49 -45.88 -38.39 -20.88
CA LEU A 49 -45.47 -37.75 -19.62
C LEU A 49 -46.36 -36.55 -19.26
N LEU A 50 -46.67 -35.68 -20.23
CA LEU A 50 -47.60 -34.57 -20.00
C LEU A 50 -48.99 -35.09 -19.59
N LYS A 51 -49.49 -36.14 -20.25
CA LYS A 51 -50.77 -36.75 -19.88
C LYS A 51 -50.76 -37.29 -18.44
N GLU A 52 -49.71 -38.01 -18.06
CA GLU A 52 -49.52 -38.51 -16.69
C GLU A 52 -49.50 -37.36 -15.67
N LEU A 53 -48.84 -36.24 -15.96
CA LEU A 53 -48.84 -35.05 -15.10
C LEU A 53 -50.23 -34.41 -15.00
N ASN A 54 -50.99 -34.35 -16.10
CA ASN A 54 -52.36 -33.84 -16.06
C ASN A 54 -53.28 -34.73 -15.21
N GLU A 55 -53.12 -36.05 -15.28
CA GLU A 55 -53.86 -37.01 -14.47
C GLU A 55 -53.54 -36.89 -12.97
N ARG A 56 -52.31 -36.49 -12.62
CA ARG A 56 -51.91 -36.14 -11.25
C ARG A 56 -52.42 -34.78 -10.77
N GLY A 57 -53.13 -34.04 -11.63
CA GLY A 57 -53.77 -32.77 -11.29
C GLY A 57 -53.01 -31.52 -11.72
N HIS A 58 -51.89 -31.64 -12.44
CA HIS A 58 -51.22 -30.47 -13.02
C HIS A 58 -52.04 -29.87 -14.16
N THR A 59 -52.13 -28.54 -14.19
CA THR A 59 -52.73 -27.84 -15.33
C THR A 59 -51.69 -27.74 -16.44
N ILE A 60 -52.02 -28.21 -17.65
CA ILE A 60 -51.10 -28.18 -18.78
C ILE A 60 -51.74 -27.38 -19.90
N ILE A 61 -51.03 -26.36 -20.36
CA ILE A 61 -51.39 -25.58 -21.54
C ILE A 61 -50.31 -25.83 -22.57
N LEU A 62 -50.66 -26.54 -23.64
CA LEU A 62 -49.75 -26.84 -24.74
C LEU A 62 -50.11 -25.94 -25.94
N VAL A 63 -49.09 -25.34 -26.55
CA VAL A 63 -49.21 -24.57 -27.79
C VAL A 63 -48.60 -25.42 -28.90
N THR A 64 -49.36 -25.70 -29.95
CA THR A 64 -48.85 -26.43 -31.12
C THR A 64 -49.59 -26.04 -32.40
N HIS A 65 -48.87 -26.11 -33.52
CA HIS A 65 -49.45 -26.07 -34.87
C HIS A 65 -49.83 -27.46 -35.42
N ASP A 66 -49.47 -28.55 -34.75
CA ASP A 66 -49.79 -29.92 -35.18
C ASP A 66 -51.13 -30.41 -34.61
N ALA A 67 -52.09 -30.66 -35.50
CA ALA A 67 -53.40 -31.20 -35.13
C ALA A 67 -53.32 -32.57 -34.45
N ALA A 68 -52.35 -33.42 -34.81
CA ALA A 68 -52.15 -34.72 -34.17
C ALA A 68 -51.73 -34.56 -32.71
N VAL A 69 -50.83 -33.62 -32.42
CA VAL A 69 -50.41 -33.29 -31.05
C VAL A 69 -51.59 -32.69 -30.27
N ALA A 70 -52.31 -31.74 -30.87
CA ALA A 70 -53.48 -31.10 -30.24
C ALA A 70 -54.59 -32.09 -29.87
N SER A 71 -54.78 -33.17 -30.66
CA SER A 71 -55.79 -34.21 -30.40
C SER A 71 -55.58 -34.97 -29.07
N HIS A 72 -54.38 -34.90 -28.47
CA HIS A 72 -54.10 -35.50 -27.17
C HIS A 72 -54.64 -34.66 -26.00
N ALA A 73 -54.99 -33.39 -26.24
CA ALA A 73 -55.53 -32.48 -25.23
C ALA A 73 -57.03 -32.70 -25.03
N ARG A 74 -57.50 -32.49 -23.79
CA ARG A 74 -58.93 -32.61 -23.43
C ARG A 74 -59.77 -31.42 -23.92
N ARG A 75 -59.15 -30.25 -24.09
CA ARG A 75 -59.73 -29.02 -24.62
C ARG A 75 -58.76 -28.44 -25.65
N VAL A 76 -59.28 -28.04 -26.80
CA VAL A 76 -58.55 -27.48 -27.93
C VAL A 76 -59.13 -26.12 -28.24
N ILE A 77 -58.27 -25.10 -28.20
CA ILE A 77 -58.60 -23.71 -28.51
C ILE A 77 -57.82 -23.34 -29.77
N GLU A 78 -58.53 -22.95 -30.83
CA GLU A 78 -57.95 -22.50 -32.08
C GLU A 78 -57.88 -20.97 -32.11
N LEU A 79 -56.69 -20.45 -32.41
CA LEU A 79 -56.40 -19.02 -32.50
C LEU A 79 -56.05 -18.65 -33.94
N ARG A 80 -56.68 -17.58 -34.44
CA ARG A 80 -56.39 -17.00 -35.76
C ARG A 80 -56.45 -15.48 -35.69
N ASP A 81 -55.43 -14.82 -36.25
CA ASP A 81 -55.33 -13.35 -36.30
C ASP A 81 -55.55 -12.67 -34.92
N GLY A 82 -55.00 -13.28 -33.86
CA GLY A 82 -55.12 -12.79 -32.48
C GLY A 82 -56.49 -13.00 -31.83
N LYS A 83 -57.41 -13.74 -32.47
CA LYS A 83 -58.75 -14.04 -31.96
C LYS A 83 -58.94 -15.54 -31.80
N VAL A 84 -59.72 -15.95 -30.79
CA VAL A 84 -60.17 -17.34 -30.65
C VAL A 84 -61.27 -17.60 -31.67
N VAL A 85 -61.08 -18.58 -32.55
CA VAL A 85 -62.04 -18.93 -33.62
C VAL A 85 -62.80 -20.22 -33.33
N ALA A 86 -62.21 -21.14 -32.58
CA ALA A 86 -62.88 -22.35 -32.11
C ALA A 86 -62.41 -22.72 -30.70
N ASP A 87 -63.32 -23.26 -29.90
CA ASP A 87 -63.04 -23.79 -28.55
C ASP A 87 -64.03 -24.92 -28.28
N ASN A 88 -63.54 -26.15 -28.14
CA ASN A 88 -64.39 -27.32 -27.91
C ASN A 88 -64.84 -27.45 -26.44
N GLY A 89 -64.43 -26.55 -25.56
CA GLY A 89 -64.84 -26.49 -24.16
C GLY A 89 -64.24 -27.58 -23.27
N THR A 90 -64.52 -27.51 -21.98
CA THR A 90 -64.11 -28.55 -21.02
C THR A 90 -65.03 -29.77 -21.16
N PRO A 91 -64.50 -31.01 -21.24
CA PRO A 91 -65.33 -32.21 -21.33
C PRO A 91 -66.33 -32.32 -20.17
N ALA A 92 -67.58 -32.71 -20.46
CA ALA A 92 -68.68 -32.72 -19.49
C ALA A 92 -68.44 -33.59 -18.24
N GLY A 93 -67.53 -34.57 -18.30
CA GLY A 93 -67.16 -35.44 -17.17
C GLY A 93 -65.90 -35.02 -16.42
N HIS A 94 -65.29 -33.87 -16.73
CA HIS A 94 -64.06 -33.44 -16.06
C HIS A 94 -64.35 -32.90 -14.66
N VAL A 95 -63.83 -33.57 -13.65
CA VAL A 95 -63.85 -33.10 -12.26
C VAL A 95 -62.48 -32.54 -11.92
N PRO A 96 -62.37 -31.26 -11.50
CA PRO A 96 -61.09 -30.71 -11.07
C PRO A 96 -60.62 -31.41 -9.79
N PRO A 97 -59.30 -31.62 -9.62
CA PRO A 97 -58.75 -32.20 -8.39
C PRO A 97 -59.16 -31.38 -7.16
N SER A 98 -59.48 -32.06 -6.05
CA SER A 98 -59.86 -31.39 -4.79
C SER A 98 -58.67 -30.75 -4.06
N GLU A 99 -57.45 -31.24 -4.33
CA GLU A 99 -56.21 -30.72 -3.79
C GLU A 99 -55.25 -30.35 -4.91
N LEU A 100 -54.50 -29.26 -4.71
CA LEU A 100 -53.46 -28.85 -5.65
C LEU A 100 -52.30 -29.86 -5.59
N PRO A 101 -51.70 -30.23 -6.74
CA PRO A 101 -50.51 -31.06 -6.75
C PRO A 101 -49.40 -30.42 -5.92
N SER A 102 -48.87 -31.17 -4.95
CA SER A 102 -47.75 -30.77 -4.10
C SER A 102 -46.54 -31.67 -4.36
N ASP A 103 -46.12 -31.77 -5.63
CA ASP A 103 -44.85 -32.41 -5.99
C ASP A 103 -43.63 -31.54 -5.61
N ALA A 104 -43.85 -30.35 -5.06
CA ALA A 104 -42.80 -29.49 -4.54
C ALA A 104 -42.19 -30.10 -3.26
N PRO A 105 -40.86 -30.25 -3.18
CA PRO A 105 -40.22 -30.64 -1.92
C PRO A 105 -40.52 -29.60 -0.82
N PRO A 106 -40.62 -30.01 0.46
CA PRO A 106 -40.91 -29.10 1.55
C PRO A 106 -39.83 -28.01 1.65
N VAL A 107 -40.24 -26.76 1.43
CA VAL A 107 -39.34 -25.60 1.54
C VAL A 107 -39.02 -25.38 3.01
N LYS A 108 -37.81 -25.75 3.43
CA LYS A 108 -37.31 -25.37 4.76
C LYS A 108 -37.32 -23.84 4.87
N GLN A 109 -38.08 -23.30 5.83
CA GLN A 109 -38.07 -21.87 6.10
C GLN A 109 -36.72 -21.48 6.69
N VAL A 110 -35.83 -20.98 5.83
CA VAL A 110 -34.56 -20.42 6.26
C VAL A 110 -34.79 -18.97 6.72
N GLY A 111 -34.28 -18.63 7.90
CA GLY A 111 -34.28 -17.26 8.40
C GLY A 111 -33.66 -16.28 7.40
N TRP A 112 -33.97 -14.98 7.54
CA TRP A 112 -33.52 -13.95 6.58
C TRP A 112 -31.99 -13.94 6.38
N LEU A 113 -31.20 -14.17 7.45
CA LEU A 113 -29.74 -14.31 7.39
C LEU A 113 -29.28 -15.50 6.54
N GLY A 114 -29.94 -16.66 6.69
CA GLY A 114 -29.56 -17.85 5.93
C GLY A 114 -29.93 -17.74 4.45
N ARG A 115 -31.05 -17.07 4.12
CA ARG A 115 -31.38 -16.73 2.72
C ARG A 115 -30.33 -15.83 2.09
N TRP A 116 -29.90 -14.80 2.82
CA TRP A 116 -28.81 -13.92 2.39
C TRP A 116 -27.51 -14.70 2.19
N ALA A 117 -27.10 -15.52 3.15
CA ALA A 117 -25.88 -16.31 3.05
C ALA A 117 -25.87 -17.25 1.83
N VAL A 118 -26.99 -17.94 1.57
CA VAL A 118 -27.14 -18.79 0.37
C VAL A 118 -27.06 -17.94 -0.90
N GLN A 119 -27.82 -16.84 -0.97
CA GLN A 119 -27.82 -15.97 -2.15
C GLN A 119 -26.44 -15.41 -2.47
N TRP A 120 -25.70 -14.94 -1.47
CA TRP A 120 -24.33 -14.46 -1.63
C TRP A 120 -23.37 -15.57 -2.05
N ARG A 121 -23.46 -16.75 -1.42
CA ARG A 121 -22.59 -17.88 -1.77
C ARG A 121 -22.82 -18.34 -3.20
N GLU A 122 -24.07 -18.48 -3.63
CA GLU A 122 -24.42 -18.85 -5.00
C GLU A 122 -24.00 -17.76 -6.00
N ALA A 123 -24.20 -16.47 -5.67
CA ALA A 123 -23.77 -15.38 -6.52
C ALA A 123 -22.24 -15.31 -6.69
N VAL A 124 -21.47 -15.56 -5.64
CA VAL A 124 -20.00 -15.63 -5.72
C VAL A 124 -19.55 -16.87 -6.49
N ALA A 125 -20.16 -18.04 -6.24
CA ALA A 125 -19.83 -19.27 -6.95
C ALA A 125 -20.11 -19.15 -8.46
N THR A 126 -21.27 -18.60 -8.82
CA THR A 126 -21.64 -18.33 -10.22
C THR A 126 -20.75 -17.28 -10.85
N ALA A 127 -20.39 -16.21 -10.13
CA ALA A 127 -19.41 -15.23 -10.60
C ALA A 127 -18.06 -15.88 -10.91
N LEU A 128 -17.51 -16.70 -10.01
CA LEU A 128 -16.23 -17.38 -10.25
C LEU A 128 -16.27 -18.33 -11.45
N LEU A 129 -17.37 -19.05 -11.64
CA LEU A 129 -17.59 -19.91 -12.81
C LEU A 129 -17.65 -19.08 -14.11
N ALA A 130 -18.38 -17.97 -14.08
CA ALA A 130 -18.53 -17.04 -15.19
C ALA A 130 -17.21 -16.37 -15.59
N LEU A 131 -16.38 -16.01 -14.62
CA LEU A 131 -15.04 -15.45 -14.86
C LEU A 131 -14.09 -16.50 -15.46
N ARG A 132 -14.19 -17.76 -15.02
CA ARG A 132 -13.37 -18.87 -15.53
C ARG A 132 -13.68 -19.24 -16.98
N SER A 133 -14.91 -19.01 -17.46
CA SER A 133 -15.28 -19.33 -18.84
C SER A 133 -14.59 -18.40 -19.85
N ASN A 134 -14.40 -17.12 -19.50
CA ASN A 134 -13.79 -16.10 -20.36
C ASN A 134 -12.45 -15.59 -19.82
N ARG A 135 -11.42 -16.45 -19.85
CA ARG A 135 -10.11 -16.18 -19.22
C ARG A 135 -9.38 -14.95 -19.77
N LEU A 136 -9.30 -14.80 -21.10
CA LEU A 136 -8.58 -13.67 -21.72
C LEU A 136 -9.21 -12.33 -21.36
N ARG A 137 -10.54 -12.25 -21.48
CA ARG A 137 -11.31 -11.05 -21.15
C ARG A 137 -11.15 -10.69 -19.67
N THR A 138 -11.29 -11.68 -18.79
CA THR A 138 -11.12 -11.48 -17.35
C THR A 138 -9.71 -11.02 -17.01
N ALA A 139 -8.68 -11.61 -17.63
CA ALA A 139 -7.29 -11.20 -17.45
C ALA A 139 -7.04 -9.75 -17.89
N LEU A 140 -7.56 -9.35 -19.05
CA LEU A 140 -7.42 -7.97 -19.56
C LEU A 140 -8.13 -6.95 -18.66
N SER A 141 -9.35 -7.25 -18.18
CA SER A 141 -10.04 -6.39 -17.20
C SER A 141 -9.27 -6.26 -15.89
N MET A 142 -8.81 -7.39 -15.35
CA MET A 142 -8.08 -7.41 -14.09
C MET A 142 -6.75 -6.68 -14.18
N LEU A 143 -6.10 -6.65 -15.36
CA LEU A 143 -4.83 -5.97 -15.56
C LEU A 143 -4.94 -4.45 -15.38
N GLY A 144 -5.99 -3.82 -15.91
CA GLY A 144 -6.21 -2.38 -15.71
C GLY A 144 -6.42 -2.02 -14.23
N ILE A 145 -7.21 -2.84 -13.53
CA ILE A 145 -7.50 -2.67 -12.10
C ILE A 145 -6.26 -2.95 -11.24
N SER A 146 -5.51 -4.00 -11.56
CA SER A 146 -4.33 -4.42 -10.79
C SER A 146 -3.22 -3.38 -10.88
N ILE A 147 -2.99 -2.76 -12.04
CA ILE A 147 -2.03 -1.65 -12.20
C ILE A 147 -2.47 -0.43 -11.38
N GLY A 148 -3.75 -0.07 -11.42
CA GLY A 148 -4.29 1.04 -10.63
C GLY A 148 -4.10 0.81 -9.13
N ILE A 149 -4.43 -0.38 -8.64
CA ILE A 149 -4.31 -0.73 -7.22
C ILE A 149 -2.86 -0.90 -6.80
N ALA A 150 -2.01 -1.49 -7.63
CA ALA A 150 -0.57 -1.58 -7.38
C ALA A 150 0.03 -0.19 -7.18
N SER A 151 -0.40 0.80 -7.98
CA SER A 151 0.02 2.20 -7.83
C SER A 151 -0.43 2.79 -6.49
N VAL A 152 -1.70 2.61 -6.11
CA VAL A 152 -2.22 3.10 -4.81
C VAL A 152 -1.48 2.47 -3.63
N VAL A 153 -1.31 1.15 -3.62
CA VAL A 153 -0.65 0.43 -2.53
C VAL A 153 0.83 0.83 -2.43
N SER A 154 1.51 0.96 -3.56
CA SER A 154 2.92 1.36 -3.59
C SER A 154 3.13 2.78 -3.07
N ILE A 155 2.25 3.72 -3.41
CA ILE A 155 2.25 5.09 -2.84
C ILE A 155 2.17 5.07 -1.33
N VAL A 156 1.19 4.32 -0.79
CA VAL A 156 0.94 4.29 0.65
C VAL A 156 2.15 3.66 1.36
N ALA A 157 2.67 2.56 0.83
CA ALA A 157 3.85 1.90 1.36
C ALA A 157 5.09 2.82 1.31
N LEU A 158 5.34 3.48 0.18
CA LEU A 158 6.49 4.38 -0.01
C LEU A 158 6.38 5.64 0.86
N THR A 159 5.18 6.22 0.98
CA THR A 159 4.94 7.40 1.83
C THR A 159 5.14 7.06 3.30
N THR A 160 4.69 5.88 3.73
CA THR A 160 4.86 5.41 5.11
C THR A 160 6.34 5.14 5.39
N ALA A 161 7.02 4.40 4.51
CA ALA A 161 8.46 4.13 4.64
C ALA A 161 9.30 5.42 4.64
N ALA A 162 8.94 6.40 3.80
CA ALA A 162 9.60 7.71 3.79
C ALA A 162 9.40 8.45 5.13
N ARG A 163 8.18 8.46 5.67
CA ARG A 163 7.89 9.06 6.98
C ARG A 163 8.67 8.36 8.10
N ASP A 164 8.66 7.04 8.16
CA ASP A 164 9.34 6.27 9.20
C ASP A 164 10.88 6.45 9.10
N SER A 165 11.43 6.51 7.89
CA SER A 165 12.84 6.81 7.65
C SER A 165 13.20 8.22 8.11
N ILE A 166 12.35 9.21 7.83
CA ILE A 166 12.58 10.59 8.27
C ILE A 166 12.46 10.69 9.79
N GLU A 167 11.46 10.05 10.40
CA GLU A 167 11.27 10.05 11.85
C GLU A 167 12.48 9.42 12.56
N SER A 168 12.97 8.28 12.06
CA SER A 168 14.19 7.66 12.60
C SER A 168 15.45 8.49 12.33
N ASN A 169 15.56 9.15 11.18
CA ASN A 169 16.66 10.07 10.88
C ASN A 169 16.65 11.29 11.82
N VAL A 170 15.51 11.93 12.01
CA VAL A 170 15.34 13.08 12.92
C VAL A 170 15.56 12.67 14.37
N ALA A 171 15.01 11.52 14.80
CA ALA A 171 15.19 10.98 16.14
C ALA A 171 16.66 10.64 16.43
N SER A 172 17.38 10.08 15.45
CA SER A 172 18.83 9.80 15.58
C SER A 172 19.67 11.08 15.53
N MET A 173 19.27 12.09 14.75
CA MET A 173 19.94 13.40 14.72
C MET A 173 19.84 14.10 16.07
N MET A 174 18.63 14.11 16.64
CA MET A 174 18.37 14.70 17.95
C MET A 174 19.02 13.87 19.05
N SER A 175 18.85 12.54 19.11
CA SER A 175 19.49 11.63 20.10
C SER A 175 19.62 12.21 21.54
N GLY A 176 18.64 12.99 22.00
CA GLY A 176 18.66 13.67 23.30
C GLY A 176 19.50 14.95 23.38
N ARG A 177 19.82 15.60 22.26
CA ARG A 177 20.54 16.87 22.15
C ARG A 177 19.89 17.83 21.15
N ILE A 178 20.20 19.12 21.29
CA ILE A 178 19.84 20.18 20.36
C ILE A 178 21.13 20.82 19.84
N PRO A 179 21.47 20.63 18.55
CA PRO A 179 22.59 21.33 17.96
C PRO A 179 22.23 22.81 17.74
N VAL A 180 23.17 23.67 18.11
CA VAL A 180 23.10 25.13 17.96
C VAL A 180 24.36 25.56 17.22
N TRP A 181 24.21 26.39 16.19
CA TRP A 181 25.32 26.94 15.42
C TRP A 181 25.16 28.44 15.21
N SER A 182 26.28 29.13 15.08
CA SER A 182 26.33 30.53 14.72
C SER A 182 26.04 30.67 13.22
N GLY A 183 25.34 31.73 12.85
CA GLY A 183 24.82 31.94 11.51
C GLY A 183 23.33 31.62 11.43
N ASN A 184 22.56 32.60 10.96
CA ASN A 184 21.17 32.44 10.59
C ASN A 184 21.01 32.82 9.10
N PRO A 185 20.49 31.94 8.24
CA PRO A 185 20.25 32.24 6.82
C PRO A 185 19.35 33.47 6.58
N SER A 186 18.59 33.87 7.60
CA SER A 186 17.70 35.04 7.57
C SER A 186 18.42 36.37 7.89
N LEU A 187 19.73 36.34 8.12
CA LEU A 187 20.51 37.56 8.39
C LEU A 187 20.54 38.46 7.14
N PRO A 188 20.45 39.80 7.31
CA PRO A 188 20.61 40.73 6.20
C PRO A 188 21.95 40.56 5.48
N PRO A 189 22.01 40.77 4.15
CA PRO A 189 23.25 40.71 3.40
C PRO A 189 24.34 41.60 4.02
N GLY A 190 25.54 41.06 4.21
CA GLY A 190 26.69 41.78 4.79
C GLY A 190 26.83 41.71 6.32
N VAL A 191 25.86 41.13 7.03
CA VAL A 191 25.96 40.90 8.48
C VAL A 191 26.65 39.56 8.74
N GLN A 192 27.81 39.59 9.41
CA GLN A 192 28.49 38.38 9.87
C GLN A 192 27.97 37.93 11.22
N ALA A 193 27.79 36.62 11.37
CA ALA A 193 27.44 36.00 12.64
C ALA A 193 28.64 35.99 13.58
N LYS A 194 28.37 36.12 14.89
CA LYS A 194 29.42 36.13 15.91
C LYS A 194 29.62 34.72 16.49
N PRO A 195 30.87 34.32 16.82
CA PRO A 195 31.10 33.10 17.57
C PRO A 195 30.54 33.24 19.00
N PHE A 196 30.09 32.13 19.57
CA PHE A 196 29.64 32.06 20.96
C PHE A 196 30.83 32.19 21.91
N ARG A 197 30.68 33.04 22.92
CA ARG A 197 31.66 33.26 23.97
C ARG A 197 31.51 32.20 25.07
N PRO A 198 32.59 31.76 25.72
CA PRO A 198 32.51 30.79 26.81
C PRO A 198 31.50 31.15 27.91
N ASN A 199 31.46 32.43 28.32
CA ASN A 199 30.53 32.91 29.35
C ASN A 199 29.05 32.80 28.93
N GLU A 200 28.76 32.94 27.63
CA GLU A 200 27.40 32.79 27.10
C GLU A 200 26.96 31.34 27.23
N ILE A 201 27.85 30.41 26.87
CA ILE A 201 27.63 28.97 26.95
C ILE A 201 27.45 28.52 28.41
N ASP A 202 28.27 29.02 29.32
CA ASP A 202 28.14 28.69 30.75
C ASP A 202 26.82 29.18 31.33
N SER A 203 26.29 30.30 30.84
CA SER A 203 24.96 30.78 31.25
C SER A 203 23.83 29.85 30.80
N LEU A 204 24.01 29.08 29.72
CA LEU A 204 23.04 28.10 29.24
C LEU A 204 23.00 26.83 30.11
N ARG A 205 24.12 26.48 30.77
CA ARG A 205 24.18 25.32 31.69
C ARG A 205 23.25 25.46 32.89
N ALA A 206 22.88 26.70 33.25
CA ALA A 206 21.98 27.01 34.35
C ALA A 206 20.49 26.94 33.97
N LEU A 207 20.16 26.75 32.68
CA LEU A 207 18.77 26.67 32.22
C LEU A 207 18.14 25.32 32.62
N GLU A 208 16.87 25.38 33.01
CA GLU A 208 16.08 24.18 33.31
C GLU A 208 15.97 23.29 32.06
N GLY A 209 16.21 21.99 32.23
CA GLY A 209 16.19 21.01 31.15
C GLY A 209 17.51 20.84 30.39
N VAL A 210 18.54 21.64 30.69
CA VAL A 210 19.90 21.47 30.14
C VAL A 210 20.71 20.56 31.05
N ARG A 211 21.01 19.34 30.60
CA ARG A 211 21.86 18.37 31.33
C ARG A 211 23.34 18.68 31.19
N GLY A 212 23.74 19.21 30.04
CA GLY A 212 25.13 19.46 29.69
C GLY A 212 25.25 20.17 28.35
N ILE A 213 26.43 20.68 28.06
CA ILE A 213 26.76 21.28 26.77
C ILE A 213 28.08 20.71 26.29
N THR A 214 28.08 20.15 25.09
CA THR A 214 29.30 19.72 24.40
C THR A 214 29.63 20.70 23.30
N LEU A 215 30.85 21.25 23.36
CA LEU A 215 31.33 22.18 22.35
C LEU A 215 31.69 21.41 21.08
N ASN A 216 31.17 21.85 19.94
CA ASN A 216 31.52 21.28 18.64
C ASN A 216 32.65 22.09 18.01
N ARG A 217 33.85 21.93 18.60
CA ARG A 217 35.07 22.50 18.03
C ARG A 217 35.73 21.50 17.12
N GLN A 218 35.87 21.89 15.87
CA GLN A 218 36.46 21.06 14.83
C GLN A 218 37.20 21.92 13.84
N MET A 219 38.30 21.39 13.31
CA MET A 219 39.05 22.02 12.23
C MET A 219 39.46 21.00 11.20
N GLN A 220 39.63 21.45 9.97
CA GLN A 220 40.20 20.62 8.92
C GLN A 220 41.73 20.73 8.97
N LEU A 221 42.40 19.59 8.94
CA LEU A 221 43.86 19.52 8.91
C LEU A 221 44.33 18.35 8.05
N THR A 222 45.63 18.32 7.74
CA THR A 222 46.23 17.18 7.06
C THR A 222 46.98 16.34 8.08
N ALA A 223 46.64 15.05 8.13
CA ALA A 223 47.33 14.06 8.94
C ALA A 223 48.31 13.29 8.06
N HIS A 224 49.56 13.22 8.50
CA HIS A 224 50.66 12.55 7.82
C HIS A 224 51.12 11.36 8.65
N HIS A 225 51.14 10.17 8.03
CA HIS A 225 51.76 8.99 8.60
C HIS A 225 52.60 8.26 7.54
N ARG A 226 53.93 8.29 7.71
CA ARG A 226 54.92 7.73 6.78
C ARG A 226 54.73 8.30 5.36
N SER A 227 54.23 7.49 4.42
CA SER A 227 54.01 7.85 3.02
C SER A 227 52.53 8.04 2.69
N ARG A 228 51.66 8.18 3.70
CA ARG A 228 50.22 8.36 3.52
C ARG A 228 49.78 9.64 4.20
N ASP A 229 49.12 10.48 3.41
CA ASP A 229 48.58 11.75 3.84
C ASP A 229 47.08 11.73 3.61
N ALA A 230 46.32 12.25 4.58
CA ALA A 230 44.89 12.41 4.41
C ALA A 230 44.39 13.67 5.09
N THR A 231 43.51 14.39 4.40
CA THR A 231 42.78 15.50 5.00
C THR A 231 41.69 14.94 5.90
N MET A 232 41.66 15.40 7.15
CA MET A 232 40.76 14.90 8.18
C MET A 232 40.17 16.05 8.96
N GLN A 233 39.08 15.74 9.66
CA GLN A 233 38.47 16.64 10.60
C GLN A 233 38.97 16.32 12.01
N ALA A 234 39.78 17.21 12.57
CA ALA A 234 40.18 17.15 13.96
C ALA A 234 39.06 17.69 14.84
N VAL A 235 38.63 16.91 15.82
CA VAL A 235 37.55 17.23 16.75
C VAL A 235 38.13 17.36 18.16
N ALA A 236 37.85 18.48 18.80
CA ALA A 236 38.16 18.65 20.21
C ALA A 236 37.18 17.81 21.05
N ALA A 237 37.72 16.86 21.82
CA ALA A 237 36.96 15.92 22.61
C ALA A 237 37.23 16.13 24.11
N ASP A 238 36.17 16.13 24.91
CA ASP A 238 36.25 15.95 26.36
C ASP A 238 36.10 14.46 26.74
N ALA A 239 36.09 14.15 28.03
CA ALA A 239 35.94 12.79 28.54
C ALA A 239 34.62 12.11 28.11
N ASN A 240 33.61 12.89 27.72
CA ASN A 240 32.26 12.42 27.39
C ASN A 240 31.94 12.51 25.89
N THR A 241 32.74 13.18 25.07
CA THR A 241 32.43 13.49 23.67
C THR A 241 32.25 12.21 22.86
N LEU A 242 33.14 11.23 23.02
CA LEU A 242 33.03 9.94 22.35
C LEU A 242 31.77 9.19 22.79
N LYS A 243 31.45 9.18 24.09
CA LYS A 243 30.23 8.53 24.62
C LYS A 243 28.95 9.24 24.16
N GLY A 244 28.92 10.57 24.20
CA GLY A 244 27.80 11.40 23.78
C GLY A 244 27.51 11.29 22.28
N ARG A 245 28.54 11.04 21.47
CA ARG A 245 28.42 10.72 20.04
C ARG A 245 28.18 9.23 19.76
N LYS A 246 27.98 8.40 20.78
CA LYS A 246 27.80 6.93 20.67
C LYS A 246 28.94 6.25 19.91
N LEU A 247 30.18 6.68 20.17
CA LEU A 247 31.39 6.07 19.63
C LEU A 247 31.98 5.09 20.65
N LYS A 248 32.07 3.81 20.25
CA LYS A 248 32.70 2.74 21.04
C LYS A 248 34.14 2.56 20.61
N LEU A 249 35.04 2.36 21.57
CA LEU A 249 36.42 1.99 21.24
C LEU A 249 36.48 0.55 20.74
N VAL A 250 37.05 0.39 19.55
CA VAL A 250 37.39 -0.91 18.95
C VAL A 250 38.76 -1.36 19.46
N GLN A 251 39.69 -0.42 19.63
CA GLN A 251 41.05 -0.67 20.09
C GLN A 251 41.52 0.47 21.02
N GLY A 252 42.39 0.14 21.98
CA GLY A 252 43.06 1.12 22.84
C GLY A 252 42.22 1.59 24.03
N ARG A 253 42.35 2.88 24.40
CA ARG A 253 41.73 3.45 25.60
C ARG A 253 41.06 4.81 25.35
N TYR A 254 40.13 5.16 26.23
CA TYR A 254 39.53 6.50 26.26
C TYR A 254 40.53 7.52 26.82
N PHE A 255 40.25 8.80 26.59
CA PHE A 255 40.95 9.89 27.29
C PHE A 255 40.69 9.79 28.80
N GLY A 256 41.76 9.85 29.59
CA GLY A 256 41.72 9.93 31.05
C GLY A 256 42.00 11.35 31.54
N ALA A 257 41.79 11.60 32.83
CA ALA A 257 42.02 12.92 33.44
C ALA A 257 43.43 13.48 33.16
N MET A 258 44.46 12.63 33.28
CA MET A 258 45.85 13.01 33.00
C MET A 258 46.09 13.46 31.55
N ASP A 259 45.34 12.95 30.56
CA ASP A 259 45.50 13.39 29.18
C ASP A 259 45.07 14.85 29.01
N PHE A 260 44.04 15.26 29.76
CA PHE A 260 43.53 16.63 29.77
C PHE A 260 44.44 17.56 30.58
N ASP A 261 44.83 17.15 31.79
CA ASP A 261 45.61 17.97 32.73
C ASP A 261 47.01 18.27 32.22
N ALA A 262 47.65 17.30 31.52
CA ALA A 262 49.00 17.45 30.99
C ALA A 262 49.05 17.98 29.55
N ASP A 263 47.91 18.37 28.95
CA ASP A 263 47.80 18.73 27.53
C ASP A 263 48.47 17.69 26.61
N SER A 264 48.19 16.41 26.88
CA SER A 264 48.87 15.30 26.22
C SER A 264 48.59 15.30 24.72
N GLN A 265 49.64 15.07 23.92
CA GLN A 265 49.54 14.96 22.46
C GLN A 265 49.13 13.54 22.06
N VAL A 266 47.92 13.16 22.47
CA VAL A 266 47.31 11.87 22.16
C VAL A 266 46.10 12.06 21.25
N LEU A 267 45.79 11.07 20.43
CA LEU A 267 44.60 11.10 19.58
C LEU A 267 43.88 9.75 19.52
N VAL A 268 42.59 9.81 19.21
CA VAL A 268 41.74 8.65 18.90
C VAL A 268 41.25 8.80 17.46
N LEU A 269 41.41 7.77 16.64
CA LEU A 269 41.00 7.77 15.23
C LEU A 269 39.60 7.16 15.09
N ASP A 270 38.81 7.63 14.13
CA ASP A 270 37.69 6.84 13.63
C ASP A 270 38.17 5.74 12.66
N GLU A 271 37.29 4.80 12.31
CA GLU A 271 37.65 3.68 11.42
C GLU A 271 38.13 4.17 10.04
N LYS A 272 37.52 5.23 9.51
CA LYS A 272 37.90 5.80 8.21
C LYS A 272 39.27 6.48 8.25
N ALA A 273 39.60 7.15 9.35
CA ALA A 273 40.89 7.77 9.58
C ALA A 273 41.97 6.71 9.75
N ARG A 274 41.68 5.61 10.47
CA ARG A 274 42.57 4.44 10.51
C ARG A 274 42.84 3.92 9.10
N ASP A 275 41.80 3.66 8.31
CA ASP A 275 41.94 3.06 6.97
C ASP A 275 42.63 3.99 5.96
N ALA A 276 42.50 5.31 6.16
CA ALA A 276 43.20 6.30 5.37
C ALA A 276 44.71 6.32 5.66
N LEU A 277 45.11 6.26 6.94
CA LEU A 277 46.51 6.44 7.38
C LEU A 277 47.32 5.15 7.51
N PHE A 278 46.68 4.02 7.80
CA PHE A 278 47.35 2.75 8.10
C PHE A 278 46.99 1.68 7.07
N LYS A 279 47.93 0.78 6.77
CA LYS A 279 47.66 -0.36 5.88
C LYS A 279 46.79 -1.40 6.59
N ALA A 280 46.05 -2.21 5.83
CA ALA A 280 45.28 -3.31 6.39
C ALA A 280 46.20 -4.27 7.18
N GLY A 281 45.89 -4.49 8.46
CA GLY A 281 46.68 -5.31 9.39
C GLY A 281 47.79 -4.57 10.15
N GLU A 282 48.04 -3.29 9.85
CA GLU A 282 48.95 -2.45 10.63
C GLU A 282 48.27 -1.94 11.90
N SER A 283 48.89 -2.15 13.07
CA SER A 283 48.35 -1.67 14.35
C SER A 283 48.55 -0.15 14.48
N PRO A 284 47.48 0.65 14.57
CA PRO A 284 47.60 2.09 14.71
C PRO A 284 48.02 2.50 16.12
N LEU A 285 47.78 1.67 17.14
CA LEU A 285 48.08 2.00 18.54
C LEU A 285 49.58 2.24 18.78
N GLY A 286 49.89 3.32 19.49
CA GLY A 286 51.25 3.73 19.84
C GLY A 286 52.03 4.40 18.70
N GLN A 287 51.51 4.40 17.48
CA GLN A 287 52.14 5.08 16.35
C GLN A 287 51.98 6.60 16.46
N VAL A 288 52.94 7.33 15.90
CA VAL A 288 52.92 8.79 15.84
C VAL A 288 52.37 9.23 14.48
N VAL A 289 51.38 10.12 14.52
CA VAL A 289 50.80 10.81 13.36
C VAL A 289 51.17 12.28 13.48
N LEU A 290 51.65 12.87 12.40
CA LEU A 290 51.99 14.29 12.34
C LEU A 290 50.77 15.06 11.83
N LEU A 291 50.29 16.04 12.61
CA LEU A 291 49.15 16.87 12.26
C LEU A 291 49.63 18.24 11.82
N GLN A 292 49.30 18.64 10.59
CA GLN A 292 49.68 19.93 10.03
C GLN A 292 48.44 20.83 9.86
N LEU A 293 48.48 22.02 10.46
CA LEU A 293 47.44 23.04 10.30
C LEU A 293 47.68 23.78 8.98
N GLY A 294 46.66 23.85 8.13
CA GLY A 294 46.76 24.56 6.85
C GLY A 294 47.52 23.75 5.79
N GLY A 295 46.80 23.32 4.76
CA GLY A 295 47.33 22.53 3.66
C GLY A 295 46.28 21.96 2.69
N GLY A 296 45.08 22.53 2.65
CA GLY A 296 44.17 22.31 1.52
C GLY A 296 44.58 23.21 0.34
N PRO A 297 44.16 22.89 -0.91
CA PRO A 297 44.43 23.77 -2.05
C PRO A 297 43.97 25.21 -1.75
N PRO A 298 44.70 26.23 -2.22
CA PRO A 298 44.53 27.60 -1.79
C PRO A 298 43.17 28.14 -2.23
N VAL A 299 42.32 28.48 -1.26
CA VAL A 299 41.21 29.41 -1.49
C VAL A 299 41.48 30.65 -0.63
N GLY A 300 42.15 31.63 -1.24
CA GLY A 300 42.09 33.04 -0.85
C GLY A 300 42.85 33.52 0.38
N GLN A 301 43.36 32.67 1.27
CA GLN A 301 44.16 33.11 2.42
C GLN A 301 45.42 32.26 2.64
N TRP A 302 46.57 32.93 2.60
CA TRP A 302 47.87 32.33 2.94
C TRP A 302 47.94 32.09 4.44
N VAL A 303 47.97 30.82 4.84
CA VAL A 303 48.27 30.40 6.21
C VAL A 303 49.74 29.97 6.23
N PRO A 304 50.61 30.57 7.06
CA PRO A 304 52.01 30.17 7.13
C PRO A 304 52.10 28.67 7.47
N PRO A 305 53.03 27.91 6.86
CA PRO A 305 53.20 26.48 7.17
C PRO A 305 53.49 26.33 8.65
N THR A 306 52.53 25.77 9.39
CA THR A 306 52.73 25.42 10.79
C THR A 306 53.56 24.14 10.84
N ALA A 307 54.51 24.07 11.78
CA ALA A 307 55.25 22.85 12.02
C ALA A 307 54.28 21.71 12.35
N ALA A 308 54.42 20.57 11.65
CA ALA A 308 53.55 19.43 11.90
C ALA A 308 53.78 18.91 13.32
N LEU A 309 52.70 18.83 14.10
CA LEU A 309 52.75 18.44 15.50
C LEU A 309 52.62 16.93 15.64
N PRO A 310 53.49 16.25 16.40
CA PRO A 310 53.38 14.81 16.62
C PRO A 310 52.28 14.50 17.63
N PHE A 311 51.43 13.52 17.30
CA PHE A 311 50.41 12.97 18.19
C PHE A 311 50.47 11.45 18.19
N THR A 312 50.40 10.85 19.37
CA THR A 312 50.40 9.39 19.54
C THR A 312 48.97 8.86 19.50
N VAL A 313 48.72 7.84 18.67
CA VAL A 313 47.44 7.16 18.61
C VAL A 313 47.26 6.30 19.86
N ILE A 314 46.22 6.57 20.65
CA ILE A 314 45.90 5.79 21.86
C ILE A 314 44.63 4.96 21.72
N GLY A 315 43.87 5.13 20.64
CA GLY A 315 42.65 4.37 20.40
C GLY A 315 42.10 4.51 18.99
N VAL A 316 41.22 3.58 18.64
CA VAL A 316 40.37 3.62 17.44
C VAL A 316 38.92 3.44 17.88
N ALA A 317 38.05 4.35 17.48
CA ALA A 317 36.63 4.34 17.79
C ALA A 317 35.78 4.06 16.54
N ALA A 318 34.69 3.34 16.73
CA ALA A 318 33.66 3.06 15.73
C ALA A 318 32.30 3.56 16.21
N ALA A 319 31.44 3.92 15.25
CA ALA A 319 30.06 4.28 15.53
C ALA A 319 29.28 3.06 16.04
N ASP A 320 28.53 3.25 17.12
CA ASP A 320 27.62 2.24 17.66
C ASP A 320 26.30 2.26 16.88
N GLY A 321 26.22 1.44 15.82
CA GLY A 321 25.00 1.25 15.03
C GLY A 321 24.69 2.38 14.04
N SER A 322 23.41 2.70 13.88
CA SER A 322 22.85 3.64 12.90
C SER A 322 23.07 5.13 13.25
N ALA A 323 24.21 5.47 13.84
CA ALA A 323 24.57 6.85 14.10
C ALA A 323 24.88 7.55 12.76
N ILE A 324 24.04 8.51 12.39
CA ILE A 324 24.29 9.36 11.23
C ILE A 324 25.55 10.18 11.51
N SER A 325 26.63 9.92 10.76
CA SER A 325 27.83 10.77 10.79
C SER A 325 27.48 12.15 10.25
N PHE A 326 27.45 13.14 11.15
CA PHE A 326 27.33 14.56 10.81
C PHE A 326 28.56 15.13 10.06
N SER A 327 29.60 14.33 9.84
CA SER A 327 30.85 14.74 9.19
C SER A 327 30.81 14.72 7.66
N GLY A 328 29.64 14.45 7.04
CA GLY A 328 29.54 14.27 5.59
C GLY A 328 30.35 13.08 5.06
N GLY A 329 30.65 12.11 5.94
CA GLY A 329 31.45 10.94 5.60
C GLY A 329 32.96 11.16 5.62
N MET A 330 33.45 12.34 6.03
CA MET A 330 34.88 12.64 6.21
C MET A 330 35.47 11.89 7.40
N SER A 331 36.74 11.49 7.27
CA SER A 331 37.53 10.85 8.33
C SER A 331 37.76 11.82 9.49
N GLN A 332 37.49 11.37 10.70
CA GLN A 332 37.62 12.18 11.92
C GLN A 332 38.72 11.64 12.84
N LEU A 333 39.40 12.56 13.51
CA LEU A 333 40.29 12.27 14.61
C LEU A 333 39.92 13.13 15.81
N TYR A 334 40.07 12.57 17.00
CA TYR A 334 39.66 13.18 18.26
C TYR A 334 40.90 13.48 19.09
N LEU A 335 40.95 14.67 19.68
CA LEU A 335 42.06 15.12 20.54
C LEU A 335 41.51 15.65 21.86
N PRO A 336 42.26 15.58 22.97
CA PRO A 336 41.87 16.27 24.19
C PRO A 336 41.60 17.75 23.94
N ASN A 337 40.46 18.23 24.43
CA ASN A 337 40.00 19.60 24.22
C ASN A 337 41.01 20.66 24.71
N THR A 338 41.76 20.35 25.76
CA THR A 338 42.82 21.19 26.33
C THR A 338 44.00 21.31 25.34
N THR A 339 44.51 20.18 24.86
CA THR A 339 45.56 20.12 23.82
C THR A 339 45.13 20.81 22.53
N PHE A 340 43.90 20.57 22.07
CA PHE A 340 43.34 21.19 20.87
C PHE A 340 43.35 22.73 20.98
N SER A 341 42.88 23.27 22.11
CA SER A 341 42.85 24.73 22.34
C SER A 341 44.24 25.35 22.45
N ARG A 342 45.16 24.65 23.10
CA ARG A 342 46.50 25.20 23.37
C ARG A 342 47.42 25.15 22.17
N LYS A 343 47.35 24.06 21.38
CA LYS A 343 48.32 23.77 20.31
C LYS A 343 47.78 23.94 18.89
N LEU A 344 46.47 23.79 18.68
CA LEU A 344 45.87 23.82 17.33
C LEU A 344 45.06 25.10 17.10
N GLU A 345 44.14 25.45 18.02
CA GLU A 345 43.26 26.61 17.88
C GLU A 345 43.31 27.51 19.12
N SER A 346 44.26 28.44 19.12
CA SER A 346 44.40 29.40 20.23
C SER A 346 43.22 30.37 20.33
N ARG A 347 42.44 30.56 19.25
CA ARG A 347 41.20 31.34 19.29
C ARG A 347 40.09 30.46 19.90
N ALA A 348 39.61 30.84 21.09
CA ALA A 348 38.52 30.14 21.78
C ALA A 348 37.13 30.41 21.17
N GLU A 349 37.05 30.57 19.85
CA GLU A 349 35.81 30.89 19.15
C GLU A 349 34.96 29.61 19.00
N VAL A 350 33.76 29.61 19.57
CA VAL A 350 32.84 28.48 19.43
C VAL A 350 31.81 28.83 18.36
N TRP A 351 31.83 28.11 17.24
CA TRP A 351 30.87 28.30 16.16
C TRP A 351 29.65 27.40 16.26
N SER A 352 29.75 26.29 17.00
CA SER A 352 28.61 25.40 17.25
C SER A 352 28.79 24.61 18.55
N PHE A 353 27.68 24.21 19.15
CA PHE A 353 27.64 23.37 20.35
C PHE A 353 26.34 22.56 20.39
N ASP A 354 26.34 21.49 21.18
CA ASP A 354 25.16 20.66 21.42
C ASP A 354 24.68 20.84 22.86
N VAL A 355 23.40 21.18 23.01
CA VAL A 355 22.71 21.19 24.31
C VAL A 355 22.19 19.78 24.58
N GLN A 356 22.73 19.08 25.58
CA GLN A 356 22.17 17.81 26.04
C GLN A 356 20.91 18.05 26.87
N LEU A 357 19.87 17.33 26.54
CA LEU A 357 18.56 17.46 27.16
C LEU A 357 18.43 16.53 28.37
N ASP A 358 17.81 17.06 29.41
CA ASP A 358 17.19 16.26 30.46
C ASP A 358 15.84 15.74 29.96
N THR A 359 15.56 14.45 30.14
CA THR A 359 14.31 13.83 29.68
C THR A 359 13.08 14.32 30.45
N ARG A 360 13.26 15.07 31.55
CA ARG A 360 12.18 15.63 32.37
C ARG A 360 11.46 16.81 31.73
N VAL A 361 12.12 17.54 30.83
CA VAL A 361 11.57 18.75 30.20
C VAL A 361 11.38 18.50 28.69
N PRO A 362 10.25 18.91 28.10
CA PRO A 362 10.05 18.80 26.66
C PRO A 362 11.17 19.49 25.87
N PRO A 363 11.79 18.82 24.86
CA PRO A 363 12.88 19.38 24.06
C PRO A 363 12.60 20.77 23.46
N GLN A 364 11.36 21.00 23.04
CA GLN A 364 10.93 22.26 22.44
C GLN A 364 11.04 23.43 23.44
N GLN A 365 10.65 23.19 24.70
CA GLN A 365 10.71 24.19 25.75
C GLN A 365 12.16 24.55 26.10
N VAL A 366 13.04 23.54 26.17
CA VAL A 366 14.48 23.76 26.37
C VAL A 366 15.07 24.58 25.20
N ARG A 367 14.66 24.27 23.95
CA ARG A 367 15.08 25.04 22.78
C ARG A 367 14.68 26.51 22.89
N GLU A 368 13.43 26.78 23.26
CA GLU A 368 12.91 28.14 23.41
C GLU A 368 13.66 28.91 24.50
N HIS A 369 13.95 28.27 25.64
CA HIS A 369 14.77 28.87 26.70
C HIS A 369 16.18 29.23 26.20
N VAL A 370 16.82 28.32 25.45
CA VAL A 370 18.17 28.54 24.88
C VAL A 370 18.16 29.68 23.88
N ILE A 371 17.20 29.68 22.93
CA ILE A 371 17.07 30.75 21.92
C ILE A 371 16.80 32.09 22.60
N HIS A 372 15.87 32.14 23.55
CA HIS A 372 15.54 33.37 24.26
C HIS A 372 16.75 33.93 25.02
N ARG A 373 17.51 33.06 25.69
CA ARG A 373 18.72 33.46 26.42
C ARG A 373 19.81 33.98 25.49
N LEU A 374 20.11 33.29 24.40
CA LEU A 374 21.11 33.71 23.41
C LEU A 374 20.69 35.02 22.72
N LYS A 375 19.41 35.16 22.36
CA LYS A 375 18.87 36.39 21.77
C LYS A 375 18.99 37.58 22.70
N ALA A 376 18.77 37.38 23.99
CA ALA A 376 18.96 38.42 25.00
C ALA A 376 20.44 38.86 25.14
N LEU A 377 21.39 37.92 24.96
CA LEU A 377 22.82 38.20 25.04
C LEU A 377 23.36 38.87 23.77
N HIS A 378 22.91 38.42 22.60
CA HIS A 378 23.39 38.90 21.30
C HIS A 378 22.62 40.15 20.82
N GLY A 379 21.45 40.42 21.39
CA GLY A 379 20.52 41.49 20.99
C GLY A 379 19.84 41.24 19.64
N ARG A 380 20.09 40.08 19.02
CA ARG A 380 19.56 39.63 17.73
C ARG A 380 19.66 38.11 17.64
N GLU A 381 19.07 37.55 16.59
CA GLU A 381 19.07 36.12 16.32
C GLU A 381 20.05 35.79 15.18
N ASP A 382 21.35 35.93 15.48
CA ASP A 382 22.47 35.64 14.57
C ASP A 382 22.97 34.19 14.67
N PHE A 383 22.18 33.32 15.30
CA PHE A 383 22.41 31.90 15.48
C PHE A 383 21.17 31.13 15.04
N SER A 384 21.34 29.83 14.83
CA SER A 384 20.28 28.89 14.49
C SER A 384 20.39 27.64 15.33
N SER A 385 19.25 26.96 15.49
CA SER A 385 19.19 25.65 16.15
C SER A 385 18.35 24.70 15.30
N PHE A 386 18.61 23.41 15.42
CA PHE A 386 17.84 22.42 14.67
C PHE A 386 16.40 22.34 15.20
N ASN A 387 15.44 22.55 14.31
CA ASN A 387 14.02 22.46 14.59
C ASN A 387 13.41 21.24 13.91
N ALA A 388 13.30 20.15 14.67
CA ALA A 388 12.75 18.89 14.20
C ALA A 388 11.33 19.04 13.61
N GLU A 389 10.51 19.91 14.19
CA GLU A 389 9.13 20.10 13.75
C GLU A 389 9.05 20.84 12.41
N GLU A 390 9.88 21.87 12.22
CA GLU A 390 9.93 22.61 10.95
C GLU A 390 10.48 21.74 9.82
N GLU A 391 11.55 20.97 10.09
CA GLU A 391 12.07 20.01 9.13
C GLU A 391 11.03 18.94 8.78
N PHE A 392 10.36 18.36 9.78
CA PHE A 392 9.30 17.39 9.54
C PHE A 392 8.15 17.98 8.71
N ARG A 393 7.74 19.23 8.97
CA ARG A 393 6.71 19.92 8.18
C ARG A 393 7.15 20.14 6.73
N LYS A 394 8.40 20.57 6.49
CA LYS A 394 8.97 20.71 5.14
C LYS A 394 8.93 19.37 4.40
N PHE A 395 9.43 18.31 5.02
CA PHE A 395 9.39 16.98 4.44
C PHE A 395 7.96 16.50 4.18
N GLN A 396 7.05 16.65 5.16
CA GLN A 396 5.65 16.29 5.00
C GLN A 396 4.99 17.02 3.84
N SER A 397 5.32 18.31 3.62
CA SER A 397 4.83 19.08 2.48
C SER A 397 5.29 18.47 1.15
N ILE A 398 6.57 18.12 1.02
CA ILE A 398 7.15 17.49 -0.17
C ILE A 398 6.52 16.11 -0.41
N THR A 399 6.48 15.26 0.62
CA THR A 399 5.93 13.91 0.51
C THR A 399 4.43 13.94 0.20
N SER A 400 3.66 14.88 0.78
CA SER A 400 2.23 15.03 0.48
C SER A 400 1.98 15.50 -0.95
N ALA A 401 2.80 16.42 -1.47
CA ALA A 401 2.72 16.86 -2.85
C ALA A 401 3.03 15.70 -3.83
N MET A 402 4.08 14.92 -3.56
CA MET A 402 4.39 13.71 -4.33
C MET A 402 3.24 12.69 -4.26
N ALA A 403 2.71 12.44 -3.07
CA ALA A 403 1.58 11.53 -2.87
C ALA A 403 0.34 11.99 -3.66
N ALA A 404 0.06 13.29 -3.73
CA ALA A 404 -1.05 13.84 -4.51
C ALA A 404 -0.88 13.60 -6.02
N VAL A 405 0.32 13.80 -6.56
CA VAL A 405 0.63 13.53 -7.98
C VAL A 405 0.39 12.06 -8.30
N PHE A 406 0.97 11.17 -7.50
CA PHE A 406 0.81 9.73 -7.74
C PHE A 406 -0.64 9.27 -7.49
N ALA A 407 -1.36 9.86 -6.54
CA ALA A 407 -2.77 9.57 -6.32
C ALA A 407 -3.62 9.98 -7.55
N GLY A 408 -3.28 11.10 -8.20
CA GLY A 408 -3.89 11.50 -9.47
C GLY A 408 -3.66 10.48 -10.58
N VAL A 409 -2.41 10.02 -10.75
CA VAL A 409 -2.09 8.96 -11.73
C VAL A 409 -2.86 7.67 -11.42
N ALA A 410 -2.88 7.25 -10.15
CA ALA A 410 -3.61 6.06 -9.73
C ALA A 410 -5.13 6.19 -9.95
N ALA A 411 -5.71 7.36 -9.70
CA ALA A 411 -7.12 7.64 -9.96
C ALA A 411 -7.46 7.52 -11.45
N ILE A 412 -6.60 8.05 -12.34
CA ILE A 412 -6.78 7.92 -13.79
C ILE A 412 -6.67 6.45 -14.21
N SER A 413 -5.67 5.71 -13.71
CA SER A 413 -5.52 4.28 -14.01
C SER A 413 -6.72 3.45 -13.53
N LEU A 414 -7.25 3.74 -12.34
CA LEU A 414 -8.46 3.10 -11.82
C LEU A 414 -9.70 3.45 -12.63
N LEU A 415 -9.82 4.69 -13.12
CA LEU A 415 -10.92 5.09 -13.98
C LEU A 415 -10.88 4.34 -15.32
N VAL A 416 -9.70 4.28 -15.96
CA VAL A 416 -9.51 3.52 -17.21
C VAL A 416 -9.80 2.04 -17.00
N GLY A 417 -9.29 1.46 -15.91
CA GLY A 417 -9.57 0.08 -15.53
C GLY A 417 -11.06 -0.17 -15.27
N GLY A 418 -11.72 0.73 -14.53
CA GLY A 418 -13.15 0.68 -14.22
C GLY A 418 -14.05 0.78 -15.46
N VAL A 419 -13.75 1.71 -16.38
CA VAL A 419 -14.44 1.79 -17.67
C VAL A 419 -14.25 0.51 -18.48
N GLY A 420 -13.06 -0.08 -18.45
CA GLY A 420 -12.77 -1.39 -19.04
C GLY A 420 -13.68 -2.49 -18.48
N VAL A 421 -13.82 -2.56 -17.14
CA VAL A 421 -14.74 -3.50 -16.48
C VAL A 421 -16.17 -3.27 -16.93
N MET A 422 -16.63 -2.01 -16.96
CA MET A 422 -17.99 -1.68 -17.36
C MET A 422 -18.28 -2.15 -18.79
N ASN A 423 -17.39 -1.87 -19.74
CA ASN A 423 -17.57 -2.27 -21.13
C ASN A 423 -17.60 -3.79 -21.29
N ILE A 424 -16.70 -4.49 -20.61
CA ILE A 424 -16.64 -5.95 -20.64
C ILE A 424 -17.91 -6.56 -20.03
N MET A 425 -18.44 -5.97 -18.96
CA MET A 425 -19.69 -6.41 -18.36
C MET A 425 -20.89 -6.13 -19.28
N LEU A 426 -20.93 -4.98 -19.97
CA LEU A 426 -21.97 -4.69 -20.96
C LEU A 426 -21.99 -5.73 -22.09
N VAL A 427 -20.81 -6.07 -22.63
CA VAL A 427 -20.68 -7.11 -23.65
C VAL A 427 -21.12 -8.47 -23.10
N SER A 428 -20.74 -8.80 -21.86
CA SER A 428 -21.17 -10.04 -21.22
C SER A 428 -22.68 -10.12 -21.01
N VAL A 429 -23.35 -9.00 -20.74
CA VAL A 429 -24.82 -8.95 -20.63
C VAL A 429 -25.45 -9.20 -21.99
N SER A 430 -24.92 -8.61 -23.07
CA SER A 430 -25.44 -8.88 -24.42
C SER A 430 -25.25 -10.33 -24.84
N GLU A 431 -24.10 -10.95 -24.55
CA GLU A 431 -23.83 -12.36 -24.87
C GLU A 431 -24.71 -13.33 -24.08
N ARG A 432 -25.08 -12.98 -22.84
CA ARG A 432 -25.90 -13.81 -21.95
C ARG A 432 -27.38 -13.40 -21.92
N THR A 433 -27.86 -12.62 -22.89
CA THR A 433 -29.24 -12.12 -22.91
C THR A 433 -30.26 -13.26 -22.77
N ARG A 434 -30.10 -14.34 -23.54
CA ARG A 434 -30.99 -15.52 -23.50
C ARG A 434 -30.93 -16.26 -22.16
N GLU A 435 -29.74 -16.38 -21.55
CA GLU A 435 -29.57 -16.98 -20.22
C GLU A 435 -30.30 -16.18 -19.14
N ILE A 436 -30.22 -14.83 -19.21
CA ILE A 436 -30.94 -13.92 -18.31
C ILE A 436 -32.45 -14.09 -18.50
N GLY A 437 -32.93 -14.16 -19.73
CA GLY A 437 -34.33 -14.43 -20.07
C GLY A 437 -34.85 -15.74 -19.45
N ILE A 438 -34.09 -16.83 -19.60
CA ILE A 438 -34.42 -18.13 -18.99
C ILE A 438 -34.49 -18.02 -17.46
N ARG A 439 -33.54 -17.32 -16.81
CA ARG A 439 -33.59 -17.15 -15.34
C ARG A 439 -34.85 -16.42 -14.88
N MET A 440 -35.22 -15.34 -15.57
CA MET A 440 -36.42 -14.57 -15.23
C MET A 440 -37.70 -15.38 -15.50
N ALA A 441 -37.75 -16.16 -16.58
CA ALA A 441 -38.88 -17.05 -16.88
C ALA A 441 -39.08 -18.14 -15.82
N VAL A 442 -38.01 -18.59 -15.17
CA VAL A 442 -38.05 -19.60 -14.09
C VAL A 442 -38.31 -18.96 -12.71
N GLY A 443 -38.48 -17.63 -12.65
CA GLY A 443 -38.93 -16.91 -11.45
C GLY A 443 -37.87 -16.07 -10.73
N ALA A 444 -36.69 -15.86 -11.33
CA ALA A 444 -35.70 -14.93 -10.77
C ALA A 444 -36.24 -13.48 -10.79
N ARG A 445 -36.11 -12.76 -9.67
CA ARG A 445 -36.51 -11.35 -9.60
C ARG A 445 -35.48 -10.48 -10.30
N GLN A 446 -35.88 -9.31 -10.78
CA GLN A 446 -34.94 -8.31 -11.31
C GLN A 446 -33.83 -7.95 -10.31
N GLY A 447 -34.15 -7.93 -9.01
CA GLY A 447 -33.19 -7.74 -7.94
C GLY A 447 -32.13 -8.85 -7.86
N ASP A 448 -32.49 -10.09 -8.15
CA ASP A 448 -31.58 -11.25 -8.11
C ASP A 448 -30.58 -11.17 -9.26
N VAL A 449 -31.06 -10.86 -10.47
CA VAL A 449 -30.23 -10.63 -11.66
C VAL A 449 -29.29 -9.44 -11.41
N ARG A 450 -29.80 -8.33 -10.86
CA ARG A 450 -28.98 -7.15 -10.55
C ARG A 450 -27.88 -7.49 -9.54
N LEU A 451 -28.22 -8.19 -8.47
CA LEU A 451 -27.26 -8.56 -7.42
C LEU A 451 -26.19 -9.50 -7.97
N GLN A 452 -26.58 -10.47 -8.81
CA GLN A 452 -25.63 -11.39 -9.43
C GLN A 452 -24.57 -10.67 -10.27
N PHE A 453 -24.98 -9.82 -11.22
CA PHE A 453 -24.03 -9.09 -12.08
C PHE A 453 -23.20 -8.08 -11.29
N LEU A 454 -23.78 -7.46 -10.24
CA LEU A 454 -23.04 -6.56 -9.37
C LEU A 454 -21.96 -7.32 -8.58
N ILE A 455 -22.28 -8.50 -8.04
CA ILE A 455 -21.32 -9.36 -7.36
C ILE A 455 -20.25 -9.85 -8.34
N GLU A 456 -20.60 -10.19 -9.58
CA GLU A 456 -19.62 -10.58 -10.62
C GLU A 456 -18.61 -9.45 -10.87
N ALA A 457 -19.07 -8.21 -10.99
CA ALA A 457 -18.21 -7.04 -11.15
C ALA A 457 -17.32 -6.79 -9.92
N VAL A 458 -17.88 -6.85 -8.70
CA VAL A 458 -17.13 -6.64 -7.45
C VAL A 458 -16.10 -7.74 -7.23
N VAL A 459 -16.44 -9.01 -7.46
CA VAL A 459 -15.52 -10.15 -7.35
C VAL A 459 -14.38 -10.00 -8.34
N LEU A 460 -14.66 -9.63 -9.60
CA LEU A 460 -13.63 -9.35 -10.60
C LEU A 460 -12.68 -8.23 -10.12
N CYS A 461 -13.22 -7.13 -9.60
CA CYS A 461 -12.41 -6.02 -9.11
C CYS A 461 -11.58 -6.40 -7.89
N CYS A 462 -12.14 -7.16 -6.95
CA CYS A 462 -11.42 -7.65 -5.76
C CYS A 462 -10.30 -8.62 -6.15
N LEU A 463 -10.53 -9.53 -7.11
CA LEU A 463 -9.48 -10.41 -7.63
C LEU A 463 -8.37 -9.61 -8.33
N GLY A 464 -8.74 -8.63 -9.16
CA GLY A 464 -7.78 -7.69 -9.75
C GLY A 464 -6.99 -6.92 -8.70
N GLY A 465 -7.64 -6.51 -7.61
CA GLY A 465 -7.00 -5.83 -6.49
C GLY A 465 -6.05 -6.70 -5.69
N LEU A 466 -6.40 -7.97 -5.43
CA LEU A 466 -5.49 -8.93 -4.83
C LEU A 466 -4.24 -9.14 -5.68
N VAL A 467 -4.41 -9.24 -7.01
CA VAL A 467 -3.28 -9.30 -7.95
C VAL A 467 -2.46 -8.01 -7.89
N GLY A 468 -3.10 -6.84 -7.85
CA GLY A 468 -2.42 -5.55 -7.74
C GLY A 468 -1.61 -5.41 -6.45
N VAL A 469 -2.15 -5.85 -5.32
CA VAL A 469 -1.44 -5.92 -4.04
C VAL A 469 -0.25 -6.87 -4.13
N ALA A 470 -0.42 -8.06 -4.72
CA ALA A 470 0.66 -9.02 -4.89
C ALA A 470 1.80 -8.45 -5.76
N LEU A 471 1.45 -7.75 -6.85
CA LEU A 471 2.42 -7.05 -7.71
C LEU A 471 3.15 -5.94 -6.96
N SER A 472 2.45 -5.14 -6.15
CA SER A 472 3.05 -4.09 -5.31
C SER A 472 3.99 -4.69 -4.26
N TRP A 473 3.61 -5.80 -3.63
CA TRP A 473 4.45 -6.52 -2.69
C TRP A 473 5.73 -7.07 -3.36
N LEU A 474 5.60 -7.68 -4.54
CA LEU A 474 6.77 -8.13 -5.32
C LEU A 474 7.69 -6.97 -5.70
N ALA A 475 7.12 -5.82 -6.10
CA ALA A 475 7.89 -4.62 -6.39
C ALA A 475 8.62 -4.09 -5.15
N ALA A 476 7.97 -4.08 -3.99
CA ALA A 476 8.58 -3.69 -2.72
C ALA A 476 9.75 -4.61 -2.34
N GLN A 477 9.58 -5.94 -2.50
CA GLN A 477 10.66 -6.90 -2.26
C GLN A 477 11.84 -6.71 -3.23
N GLY A 478 11.57 -6.43 -4.51
CA GLY A 478 12.59 -6.10 -5.50
C GLY A 478 13.37 -4.84 -5.12
N LEU A 479 12.68 -3.80 -4.65
CA LEU A 479 13.33 -2.57 -4.18
C LEU A 479 14.17 -2.81 -2.93
N ASN A 480 13.64 -3.55 -1.95
CA ASN A 480 14.36 -3.90 -0.72
C ASN A 480 15.63 -4.75 -0.98
N ALA A 481 15.63 -5.55 -2.06
CA ALA A 481 16.81 -6.33 -2.45
C ALA A 481 17.93 -5.44 -3.03
N VAL A 482 17.58 -4.36 -3.71
CA VAL A 482 18.53 -3.44 -4.36
C VAL A 482 18.97 -2.31 -3.41
N GLN A 483 18.06 -1.77 -2.60
CA GLN A 483 18.30 -0.69 -1.66
C GLN A 483 18.12 -1.15 -0.21
N LYS A 484 19.22 -1.19 0.55
CA LYS A 484 19.22 -1.54 1.99
C LYS A 484 18.86 -0.37 2.93
N GLN A 485 18.73 0.85 2.40
CA GLN A 485 18.55 2.06 3.21
C GLN A 485 17.09 2.42 3.50
N VAL A 486 16.14 1.95 2.69
CA VAL A 486 14.71 2.20 2.86
C VAL A 486 13.96 0.88 2.80
N VAL A 487 13.47 0.40 3.95
CA VAL A 487 12.65 -0.82 4.00
C VAL A 487 11.22 -0.43 3.67
N VAL A 488 10.75 -0.80 2.47
CA VAL A 488 9.36 -0.61 2.08
C VAL A 488 8.55 -1.80 2.55
N VAL A 489 7.61 -1.57 3.47
CA VAL A 489 6.69 -2.58 3.98
C VAL A 489 5.27 -2.27 3.53
N VAL A 490 4.60 -3.26 2.96
CA VAL A 490 3.16 -3.17 2.65
C VAL A 490 2.39 -3.36 3.96
N SER A 491 1.75 -2.30 4.45
CA SER A 491 0.99 -2.34 5.70
C SER A 491 -0.39 -3.00 5.52
N TRP A 492 -0.94 -3.54 6.61
CA TRP A 492 -2.33 -4.02 6.63
C TRP A 492 -3.34 -2.92 6.30
N ALA A 493 -3.03 -1.67 6.64
CA ALA A 493 -3.83 -0.51 6.26
C ALA A 493 -3.88 -0.32 4.75
N ALA A 494 -2.75 -0.49 4.04
CA ALA A 494 -2.71 -0.41 2.58
C ALA A 494 -3.56 -1.53 1.93
N LEU A 495 -3.57 -2.73 2.51
CA LEU A 495 -4.45 -3.82 2.07
C LEU A 495 -5.94 -3.48 2.24
N GLY A 496 -6.30 -2.89 3.39
CA GLY A 496 -7.66 -2.41 3.65
C GLY A 496 -8.11 -1.35 2.65
N VAL A 497 -7.24 -0.38 2.34
CA VAL A 497 -7.50 0.65 1.32
C VAL A 497 -7.64 0.01 -0.07
N ALA A 498 -6.78 -0.94 -0.44
CA ALA A 498 -6.87 -1.64 -1.72
C ALA A 498 -8.21 -2.38 -1.87
N PHE A 499 -8.64 -3.11 -0.84
CA PHE A 499 -9.92 -3.81 -0.84
C PHE A 499 -11.12 -2.86 -0.94
N ALA A 500 -11.10 -1.76 -0.17
CA ALA A 500 -12.15 -0.74 -0.20
C ALA A 500 -12.25 -0.08 -1.58
N VAL A 501 -11.12 0.34 -2.16
CA VAL A 501 -11.06 0.97 -3.49
C VAL A 501 -11.51 -0.02 -4.58
N SER A 502 -11.05 -1.28 -4.54
CA SER A 502 -11.48 -2.33 -5.48
C SER A 502 -12.99 -2.54 -5.45
N SER A 503 -13.55 -2.64 -4.24
CA SER A 503 -14.97 -2.86 -4.03
C SER A 503 -15.79 -1.67 -4.53
N LEU A 504 -15.34 -0.44 -4.26
CA LEU A 504 -15.98 0.78 -4.73
C LEU A 504 -15.99 0.87 -6.26
N VAL A 505 -14.85 0.61 -6.91
CA VAL A 505 -14.74 0.58 -8.37
C VAL A 505 -15.70 -0.46 -8.96
N GLY A 506 -15.73 -1.67 -8.40
CA GLY A 506 -16.65 -2.73 -8.83
C GLY A 506 -18.12 -2.37 -8.66
N LEU A 507 -18.48 -1.70 -7.56
CA LEU A 507 -19.82 -1.19 -7.34
C LEU A 507 -20.18 -0.12 -8.38
N VAL A 508 -19.37 0.93 -8.50
CA VAL A 508 -19.64 2.07 -9.40
C VAL A 508 -19.77 1.60 -10.85
N PHE A 509 -18.75 0.93 -11.38
CA PHE A 509 -18.71 0.52 -12.78
C PHE A 509 -19.56 -0.74 -13.08
N GLY A 510 -19.89 -1.53 -12.06
CA GLY A 510 -20.80 -2.69 -12.18
C GLY A 510 -22.28 -2.33 -12.11
N THR A 511 -22.66 -1.19 -11.52
CA THR A 511 -24.08 -0.82 -11.36
C THR A 511 -24.83 -0.67 -12.68
N LEU A 512 -24.22 -0.01 -13.67
CA LEU A 512 -24.85 0.26 -14.96
C LEU A 512 -25.14 -1.03 -15.76
N PRO A 513 -24.17 -1.94 -15.99
CA PRO A 513 -24.46 -3.22 -16.65
C PRO A 513 -25.42 -4.08 -15.85
N ALA A 514 -25.31 -4.14 -14.52
CA ALA A 514 -26.25 -4.90 -13.68
C ALA A 514 -27.69 -4.37 -13.77
N ARG A 515 -27.88 -3.04 -13.83
CA ARG A 515 -29.20 -2.43 -14.05
C ARG A 515 -29.74 -2.75 -15.45
N ARG A 516 -28.90 -2.70 -16.49
CA ARG A 516 -29.32 -3.08 -17.86
C ARG A 516 -29.73 -4.54 -17.95
N ALA A 517 -28.98 -5.45 -17.33
CA ALA A 517 -29.32 -6.88 -17.29
C ALA A 517 -30.67 -7.13 -16.62
N ALA A 518 -30.91 -6.47 -15.48
CA ALA A 518 -32.15 -6.62 -14.72
C ALA A 518 -33.38 -5.99 -15.39
N ALA A 519 -33.19 -5.04 -16.31
CA ALA A 519 -34.27 -4.34 -17.01
C ALA A 519 -34.72 -5.06 -18.30
N LEU A 520 -34.10 -6.18 -18.67
CA LEU A 520 -34.48 -6.94 -19.85
C LEU A 520 -35.88 -7.54 -19.70
N SER A 521 -36.69 -7.46 -20.75
CA SER A 521 -37.95 -8.21 -20.85
C SER A 521 -37.61 -9.69 -21.06
N PRO A 522 -38.19 -10.64 -20.29
CA PRO A 522 -37.98 -12.07 -20.49
C PRO A 522 -38.38 -12.53 -21.90
N VAL A 523 -39.43 -11.93 -22.46
CA VAL A 523 -39.95 -12.26 -23.79
C VAL A 523 -38.94 -11.85 -24.86
N ASP A 524 -38.51 -10.58 -24.86
CA ASP A 524 -37.52 -10.08 -25.83
C ASP A 524 -36.17 -10.79 -25.71
N ALA A 525 -35.81 -11.18 -24.48
CA ALA A 525 -34.57 -11.90 -24.21
C ALA A 525 -34.58 -13.34 -24.72
N LEU A 526 -35.74 -13.99 -24.72
CA LEU A 526 -35.92 -15.36 -25.25
C LEU A 526 -36.14 -15.39 -26.77
N ALA A 527 -36.73 -14.33 -27.33
CA ALA A 527 -37.02 -14.20 -28.75
C ALA A 527 -35.84 -13.67 -29.60
N ARG A 528 -34.80 -13.11 -28.97
CA ARG A 528 -33.56 -12.73 -29.65
C ARG A 528 -32.77 -13.99 -30.05
N GLU A 529 -32.72 -14.25 -31.35
CA GLU A 529 -31.75 -15.15 -31.99
C GLU A 529 -30.45 -14.43 -32.36
#